data_AF-A0ABD2Q184-F1
#
_entry.id   AF-A0ABD2Q184-F1
#
_cell.length_a   1.000
_cell.length_b   1.000
_cell.length_c   1.000
_cell.angle_alpha   90.00
_cell.angle_beta   90.00
_cell.angle_gamma   90.00
#
_symmetry.space_group_name_H-M   'P 1'
#
loop_
_entity.id
_entity.type
_entity.pdbx_description
1 polymer ?
#
loop_
_entity_poly.entity_id
_entity_poly.type
_entity_poly.pdbx_seq_one_letter_code
_entity_poly.pdbx_strand_id
1 'polypeptide(L)'
;KSACDAKQCANGGTCIETYSGDTGCICKEGFQGPKCEEHSENYISLCDAHECMNAYGCEERRLTSWYGFIEYSCKCNPGWTGKSCDQRLSCPCKNDGECLYLHEPHSLPVCKCPEGWFGEFCEKNHICRIGKKCYNQGICVEDESDARKYRCECQPGFSGNNCELKEDKCRENPCRNRAKCFDLGTDLFCQCLHGFEGRFCERKIVQRNKTNQVQAPVELPYRPICEEIKDICNNGGKCLQLPGQELQCLCKPGFGGKFCEQQKNFCEQNPCQNRGTCEFDSEEGFQCRCVSNWTGRWCHISPFENQELKKKRCLNKGVTKLDYLNRLHCACKDDWGGSFCHTRASKDQNYCQQISCKNGAVCLAVDVVGGVCNCRPGYFGTRCEIKSNSCQNHPWYASIISIIMFLKPSSWQMPRNREWAFVQMSRRN
;
A
#
# COMPACT_ATOMS: atom_id res chain seq x y z
N LYS A 1 46.27 -7.60 -69.29
CA LYS A 1 45.39 -8.34 -70.22
C LYS A 1 43.96 -7.94 -69.84
N SER A 2 43.18 -7.39 -70.77
CA SER A 2 41.75 -7.17 -70.56
C SER A 2 41.10 -8.51 -70.20
N ALA A 3 40.29 -8.56 -69.13
CA ALA A 3 39.60 -9.79 -68.73
C ALA A 3 38.38 -10.08 -69.62
N CYS A 4 37.95 -9.10 -70.42
CA CYS A 4 36.83 -9.22 -71.34
C CYS A 4 37.23 -9.88 -72.68
N ASP A 5 36.67 -11.06 -72.94
CA ASP A 5 36.68 -11.72 -74.24
C ASP A 5 35.26 -11.69 -74.82
N ALA A 6 35.10 -11.17 -76.04
CA ALA A 6 33.80 -11.10 -76.74
C ALA A 6 33.13 -12.47 -76.91
N LYS A 7 33.89 -13.58 -76.82
CA LYS A 7 33.35 -14.95 -76.83
C LYS A 7 32.61 -15.35 -75.55
N GLN A 8 32.74 -14.58 -74.46
CA GLN A 8 32.06 -14.85 -73.20
C GLN A 8 30.57 -14.44 -73.21
N CYS A 9 30.18 -13.57 -74.14
CA CYS A 9 28.81 -13.13 -74.33
C CYS A 9 28.23 -13.74 -75.62
N ALA A 10 27.18 -14.54 -75.47
CA ALA A 10 26.44 -15.13 -76.57
C ALA A 10 25.61 -14.07 -77.32
N ASN A 11 25.11 -14.46 -78.50
CA ASN A 11 24.09 -13.70 -79.26
C ASN A 11 24.45 -12.23 -79.55
N GLY A 12 25.75 -11.95 -79.71
CA GLY A 12 26.26 -10.62 -80.05
C GLY A 12 26.23 -9.64 -78.89
N GLY A 13 26.16 -10.13 -77.64
CA GLY A 13 26.32 -9.31 -76.44
C GLY A 13 27.72 -8.71 -76.33
N THR A 14 27.80 -7.53 -75.73
CA THR A 14 29.05 -6.78 -75.54
C THR A 14 29.60 -7.05 -74.16
N CYS A 15 30.82 -7.57 -74.08
CA CYS A 15 31.50 -7.76 -72.80
C CYS A 15 31.92 -6.41 -72.19
N ILE A 16 31.64 -6.22 -70.91
CA ILE A 16 32.03 -5.07 -70.09
C ILE A 16 32.76 -5.54 -68.82
N GLU A 17 33.70 -4.74 -68.34
CA GLU A 17 34.44 -4.99 -67.09
C GLU A 17 34.07 -3.89 -66.09
N THR A 18 33.68 -4.26 -64.88
CA THR A 18 33.29 -3.31 -63.82
C THR A 18 34.51 -2.76 -63.10
N TYR A 19 34.34 -1.67 -62.36
CA TYR A 19 35.40 -1.08 -61.54
C TYR A 19 35.95 -2.02 -60.44
N SER A 20 35.23 -3.09 -60.08
CA SER A 20 35.67 -4.13 -59.14
C SER A 20 36.52 -5.24 -59.79
N GLY A 21 36.67 -5.22 -61.13
CA GLY A 21 37.39 -6.25 -61.89
C GLY A 21 36.52 -7.45 -62.30
N ASP A 22 35.20 -7.36 -62.11
CA ASP A 22 34.26 -8.41 -62.53
C ASP A 22 33.84 -8.20 -64.00
N THR A 23 33.60 -9.28 -64.74
CA THR A 23 33.30 -9.24 -66.19
C THR A 23 31.85 -9.62 -66.49
N GLY A 24 31.21 -8.95 -67.45
CA GLY A 24 29.77 -9.02 -67.69
C GLY A 24 29.34 -8.79 -69.12
N CYS A 25 28.09 -9.10 -69.44
CA CYS A 25 27.56 -8.95 -70.80
C CYS A 25 26.40 -7.95 -70.86
N ILE A 26 26.50 -6.98 -71.79
CA ILE A 26 25.37 -6.16 -72.23
C ILE A 26 24.71 -6.86 -73.43
N CYS A 27 23.48 -7.32 -73.26
CA CYS A 27 22.78 -8.06 -74.30
C CYS A 27 22.13 -7.14 -75.34
N LYS A 28 22.11 -7.61 -76.59
CA LYS A 28 21.35 -6.99 -77.67
C LYS A 28 19.86 -7.23 -77.49
N GLU A 29 19.03 -6.40 -78.13
CA GLU A 29 17.58 -6.55 -78.10
C GLU A 29 17.17 -7.98 -78.52
N GLY A 30 16.26 -8.57 -77.74
CA GLY A 30 15.81 -9.95 -77.94
C GLY A 30 16.62 -11.00 -77.18
N PHE A 31 17.65 -10.64 -76.41
CA PHE A 31 18.43 -11.58 -75.59
C PHE A 31 18.64 -11.13 -74.13
N GLN A 32 18.72 -12.10 -73.21
CA GLN A 32 18.91 -11.89 -71.77
C GLN A 32 19.77 -13.00 -71.14
N GLY A 33 20.02 -12.90 -69.83
CA GLY A 33 20.90 -13.82 -69.08
C GLY A 33 22.31 -13.23 -68.85
N PRO A 34 23.07 -13.78 -67.89
CA PRO A 34 24.38 -13.23 -67.50
C PRO A 34 25.42 -13.26 -68.63
N LYS A 35 25.22 -14.10 -69.65
CA LYS A 35 26.04 -14.20 -70.85
C LYS A 35 25.22 -13.96 -72.13
N CYS A 36 24.01 -13.41 -72.05
CA CYS A 36 23.10 -13.21 -73.20
C CYS A 36 22.71 -14.50 -73.92
N GLU A 37 22.66 -15.60 -73.19
CA GLU A 37 22.42 -16.95 -73.69
C GLU A 37 20.94 -17.27 -73.95
N GLU A 38 20.01 -16.48 -73.42
CA GLU A 38 18.57 -16.69 -73.52
C GLU A 38 17.90 -15.68 -74.46
N HIS A 39 16.84 -16.10 -75.16
CA HIS A 39 15.98 -15.20 -75.93
C HIS A 39 14.95 -14.51 -75.02
N SER A 40 14.85 -13.18 -75.12
CA SER A 40 13.91 -12.35 -74.34
C SER A 40 12.44 -12.60 -74.66
N GLU A 41 12.10 -13.30 -75.75
CA GLU A 41 10.72 -13.72 -76.06
C GLU A 41 10.19 -14.79 -75.09
N ASN A 42 11.07 -15.45 -74.34
CA ASN A 42 10.72 -16.39 -73.26
C ASN A 42 10.75 -15.73 -71.86
N TYR A 43 10.84 -14.40 -71.78
CA TYR A 43 10.83 -13.67 -70.51
C TYR A 43 9.43 -13.69 -69.90
N ILE A 44 9.27 -14.43 -68.80
CA ILE A 44 8.13 -14.30 -67.90
C ILE A 44 8.48 -13.16 -66.94
N SER A 45 7.64 -12.12 -66.89
CA SER A 45 7.78 -11.05 -65.91
C SER A 45 7.89 -11.65 -64.50
N LEU A 46 8.84 -11.20 -63.71
CA LEU A 46 8.97 -11.59 -62.31
C LEU A 46 7.73 -11.21 -61.50
N CYS A 47 7.02 -10.14 -61.88
CA CYS A 47 5.72 -9.79 -61.31
C CYS A 47 4.59 -10.77 -61.70
N ASP A 48 4.72 -11.49 -62.81
CA ASP A 48 3.79 -12.56 -63.22
C ASP A 48 4.21 -13.92 -62.65
N ALA A 49 5.51 -14.15 -62.46
CA ALA A 49 6.08 -15.39 -61.91
C ALA A 49 5.99 -15.47 -60.38
N HIS A 50 5.94 -14.32 -59.68
CA HIS A 50 5.87 -14.26 -58.22
C HIS A 50 4.57 -13.60 -57.76
N GLU A 51 3.79 -14.35 -57.00
CA GLU A 51 2.51 -13.87 -56.48
C GLU A 51 2.70 -12.82 -55.37
N CYS A 52 2.30 -11.58 -55.66
CA CYS A 52 2.14 -10.53 -54.66
C CYS A 52 0.72 -10.59 -54.07
N MET A 53 0.53 -11.28 -52.95
CA MET A 53 -0.81 -11.59 -52.41
C MET A 53 -1.61 -10.33 -52.03
N ASN A 54 -1.15 -9.59 -51.02
CA ASN A 54 -1.83 -8.40 -50.51
C ASN A 54 -1.13 -7.13 -50.98
N ALA A 55 -0.88 -7.02 -52.29
CA ALA A 55 -0.24 -5.86 -52.89
C ALA A 55 -1.23 -5.03 -53.72
N TYR A 56 -1.00 -3.72 -53.81
CA TYR A 56 -1.69 -2.84 -54.75
C TYR A 56 -0.91 -2.65 -56.06
N GLY A 57 0.30 -3.22 -56.16
CA GLY A 57 1.08 -3.21 -57.37
C GLY A 57 2.37 -4.01 -57.24
N CYS A 58 3.02 -4.26 -58.37
CA CYS A 58 4.36 -4.84 -58.46
C CYS A 58 5.20 -3.97 -59.40
N GLU A 59 6.46 -3.75 -59.05
CA GLU A 59 7.40 -3.02 -59.90
C GLU A 59 8.65 -3.85 -60.16
N GLU A 60 9.11 -3.82 -61.40
CA GLU A 60 10.37 -4.41 -61.81
C GLU A 60 11.40 -3.30 -62.02
N ARG A 61 12.59 -3.50 -61.48
CA ARG A 61 13.71 -2.58 -61.65
C ARG A 61 14.90 -3.31 -62.24
N ARG A 62 15.38 -2.82 -63.38
CA ARG A 62 16.59 -3.32 -64.02
C ARG A 62 17.82 -2.76 -63.31
N LEU A 63 18.62 -3.63 -62.69
CA LEU A 63 19.84 -3.22 -62.01
C LEU A 63 20.96 -3.03 -63.02
N THR A 64 21.42 -1.79 -63.18
CA THR A 64 22.51 -1.43 -64.10
C THR A 64 23.89 -1.85 -63.60
N SER A 65 24.01 -2.24 -62.33
CA SER A 65 25.27 -2.56 -61.66
C SER A 65 25.65 -4.05 -61.63
N TRP A 66 24.74 -4.96 -62.02
CA TRP A 66 24.98 -6.41 -62.00
C TRP A 66 24.31 -7.06 -63.22
N TYR A 67 25.06 -7.21 -64.31
CA TYR A 67 24.76 -8.08 -65.47
C TYR A 67 23.32 -8.12 -66.00
N GLY A 68 22.57 -7.01 -65.90
CA GLY A 68 21.19 -6.95 -66.40
C GLY A 68 20.17 -7.76 -65.59
N PHE A 69 20.46 -8.12 -64.33
CA PHE A 69 19.47 -8.74 -63.45
C PHE A 69 18.27 -7.81 -63.21
N ILE A 70 17.08 -8.40 -63.20
CA ILE A 70 15.81 -7.71 -62.92
C ILE A 70 15.43 -8.06 -61.49
N GLU A 71 15.25 -7.05 -60.64
CA GLU A 71 14.70 -7.19 -59.29
C GLU A 71 13.22 -6.81 -59.32
N TYR A 72 12.36 -7.58 -58.66
CA TYR A 72 10.94 -7.23 -58.49
C TYR A 72 10.66 -6.84 -57.04
N SER A 73 9.71 -5.94 -56.85
CA SER A 73 9.26 -5.48 -55.54
C SER A 73 7.74 -5.36 -55.53
N CYS A 74 7.09 -6.06 -54.60
CA CYS A 74 5.66 -5.92 -54.38
C CYS A 74 5.37 -4.67 -53.53
N LYS A 75 4.39 -3.85 -53.96
CA LYS A 75 3.89 -2.69 -53.21
C LYS A 75 2.73 -3.12 -52.33
N CYS A 76 3.01 -3.39 -51.06
CA CYS A 76 2.05 -3.98 -50.13
C CYS A 76 0.92 -3.02 -49.72
N ASN A 77 -0.31 -3.53 -49.66
CA ASN A 77 -1.44 -2.83 -49.06
C ASN A 77 -1.16 -2.47 -47.59
N PRO A 78 -1.78 -1.39 -47.04
CA PRO A 78 -1.62 -1.03 -45.64
C PRO A 78 -1.86 -2.22 -44.70
N GLY A 79 -0.92 -2.46 -43.78
CA GLY A 79 -0.97 -3.58 -42.82
C GLY A 79 -0.33 -4.88 -43.28
N TRP A 80 0.26 -4.91 -44.49
CA TRP A 80 1.02 -6.05 -45.01
C TRP A 80 2.48 -5.68 -45.30
N THR A 81 3.38 -6.65 -45.14
CA THR A 81 4.82 -6.53 -45.33
C THR A 81 5.40 -7.85 -45.86
N GLY A 82 6.71 -7.90 -46.08
CA GLY A 82 7.39 -9.01 -46.72
C GLY A 82 7.53 -8.83 -48.24
N LYS A 83 8.44 -9.59 -48.87
CA LYS A 83 8.75 -9.46 -50.31
C LYS A 83 7.56 -9.78 -51.22
N SER A 84 6.64 -10.63 -50.76
CA SER A 84 5.41 -11.02 -51.46
C SER A 84 4.13 -10.47 -50.81
N CYS A 85 4.25 -9.58 -49.81
CA CYS A 85 3.12 -9.03 -49.04
C CYS A 85 2.26 -10.11 -48.37
N ASP A 86 2.91 -11.18 -47.90
CA ASP A 86 2.31 -12.34 -47.24
C ASP A 86 2.33 -12.22 -45.71
N GLN A 87 3.12 -11.29 -45.16
CA GLN A 87 3.26 -11.11 -43.72
C GLN A 87 2.39 -9.96 -43.23
N ARG A 88 1.55 -10.22 -42.24
CA ARG A 88 0.76 -9.17 -41.58
C ARG A 88 1.65 -8.38 -40.62
N LEU A 89 1.62 -7.05 -40.69
CA LEU A 89 2.28 -6.19 -39.72
C LEU A 89 1.68 -6.44 -38.32
N SER A 90 2.53 -6.89 -37.40
CA SER A 90 2.16 -7.13 -36.01
C SER A 90 1.74 -5.80 -35.36
N CYS A 91 0.54 -5.77 -34.78
CA CYS A 91 0.01 -4.59 -34.12
C CYS A 91 -0.03 -4.83 -32.59
N PRO A 92 0.85 -4.19 -31.81
CA PRO A 92 0.99 -4.48 -30.38
C PRO A 92 0.04 -3.67 -29.46
N CYS A 93 -1.06 -3.10 -29.98
CA CYS A 93 -2.01 -2.36 -29.16
C CYS A 93 -2.59 -3.22 -28.03
N LYS A 94 -2.73 -2.62 -26.85
CA LYS A 94 -3.32 -3.21 -25.63
C LYS A 94 -4.69 -2.61 -25.37
N ASN A 95 -5.44 -3.23 -24.46
CA ASN A 95 -6.69 -2.72 -23.91
C ASN A 95 -7.69 -2.25 -24.98
N ASP A 96 -7.92 -3.10 -25.98
CA ASP A 96 -8.85 -2.85 -27.10
C ASP A 96 -8.53 -1.60 -27.95
N GLY A 97 -7.26 -1.21 -28.02
CA GLY A 97 -6.76 -0.19 -28.94
C GLY A 97 -7.03 -0.54 -30.41
N GLU A 98 -7.60 0.41 -31.17
CA GLU A 98 -7.88 0.28 -32.59
C GLU A 98 -6.59 0.52 -33.40
N CYS A 99 -6.19 -0.44 -34.24
CA CYS A 99 -5.00 -0.33 -35.07
C CYS A 99 -5.28 0.50 -36.33
N LEU A 100 -4.51 1.57 -36.53
CA LEU A 100 -4.55 2.39 -37.74
C LEU A 100 -3.30 2.11 -38.59
N TYR A 101 -3.53 1.68 -39.84
CA TYR A 101 -2.48 1.45 -40.82
C TYR A 101 -2.42 2.66 -41.77
N LEU A 102 -1.33 3.43 -41.70
CA LEU A 102 -1.14 4.61 -42.53
C LEU A 102 -0.85 4.22 -43.99
N HIS A 103 -1.31 5.04 -44.94
CA HIS A 103 -1.17 4.79 -46.38
C HIS A 103 0.25 5.01 -46.94
N GLU A 104 1.17 5.51 -46.12
CA GLU A 104 2.55 5.83 -46.50
C GLU A 104 3.43 4.55 -46.49
N PRO A 105 4.22 4.29 -47.55
CA PRO A 105 5.09 3.11 -47.61
C PRO A 105 6.07 3.09 -46.43
N HIS A 106 6.17 1.93 -45.76
CA HIS A 106 7.01 1.67 -44.58
C HIS A 106 6.55 2.28 -43.23
N SER A 107 5.33 2.80 -43.14
CA SER A 107 4.82 3.32 -41.86
C SER A 107 4.50 2.21 -40.87
N LEU A 108 5.00 2.34 -39.63
CA LEU A 108 4.59 1.47 -38.53
C LEU A 108 3.11 1.73 -38.16
N PRO A 109 2.34 0.70 -37.76
CA PRO A 109 0.96 0.87 -37.33
C PRO A 109 0.86 1.69 -36.05
N VAL A 110 -0.12 2.59 -35.97
CA VAL A 110 -0.37 3.46 -34.82
C VAL A 110 -1.63 3.00 -34.09
N CYS A 111 -1.60 3.01 -32.75
CA CYS A 111 -2.75 2.66 -31.93
C CYS A 111 -3.63 3.88 -31.65
N LYS A 112 -4.91 3.80 -31.99
CA LYS A 112 -5.94 4.72 -31.52
C LYS A 112 -6.57 4.15 -30.25
N CYS A 113 -6.36 4.84 -29.13
CA CYS A 113 -6.76 4.33 -27.83
C CYS A 113 -8.23 4.62 -27.49
N PRO A 114 -8.94 3.66 -26.86
CA PRO A 114 -10.29 3.87 -26.34
C PRO A 114 -10.30 4.83 -25.14
N GLU A 115 -11.48 5.34 -24.79
CA GLU A 115 -11.63 6.33 -23.74
C GLU A 115 -11.05 5.85 -22.40
N GLY A 116 -10.14 6.64 -21.83
CA GLY A 116 -9.43 6.30 -20.59
C GLY A 116 -8.10 5.59 -20.79
N TRP A 117 -7.68 5.28 -22.02
CA TRP A 117 -6.36 4.69 -22.31
C TRP A 117 -5.50 5.61 -23.18
N PHE A 118 -4.19 5.55 -22.97
CA PHE A 118 -3.19 6.33 -23.69
C PHE A 118 -1.83 5.58 -23.74
N GLY A 119 -0.86 6.16 -24.43
CA GLY A 119 0.44 5.53 -24.70
C GLY A 119 0.55 5.07 -26.15
N GLU A 120 1.77 4.73 -26.58
CA GLU A 120 2.06 4.32 -27.96
C GLU A 120 1.32 3.04 -28.35
N PHE A 121 1.07 2.17 -27.35
CA PHE A 121 0.39 0.89 -27.51
C PHE A 121 -0.88 0.80 -26.65
N CYS A 122 -1.45 1.93 -26.22
CA CYS A 122 -2.60 1.98 -25.30
C CYS A 122 -2.38 1.19 -23.99
N GLU A 123 -1.12 1.14 -23.54
CA GLU A 123 -0.69 0.39 -22.37
C GLU A 123 -0.88 1.14 -21.05
N LYS A 124 -1.22 2.43 -21.11
CA LYS A 124 -1.39 3.32 -19.95
C LYS A 124 -2.85 3.77 -19.83
N ASN A 125 -3.33 3.98 -18.60
CA ASN A 125 -4.70 4.40 -18.31
C ASN A 125 -4.68 5.71 -17.50
N HIS A 126 -5.74 6.50 -17.60
CA HIS A 126 -5.90 7.75 -16.84
C HIS A 126 -5.72 7.54 -15.34
N ILE A 127 -4.89 8.40 -14.73
CA ILE A 127 -4.39 8.20 -13.36
C ILE A 127 -5.50 8.20 -12.30
N CYS A 128 -6.62 8.90 -12.52
CA CYS A 128 -7.78 8.88 -11.62
C CYS A 128 -8.62 7.59 -11.72
N ARG A 129 -8.45 6.79 -12.79
CA ARG A 129 -9.15 5.51 -12.98
C ARG A 129 -8.37 4.32 -12.41
N ILE A 130 -7.13 4.51 -11.94
CA ILE A 130 -6.28 3.47 -11.31
C ILE A 130 -6.28 3.62 -9.78
N GLY A 131 -7.27 3.01 -9.12
CA GLY A 131 -7.32 2.90 -7.66
C GLY A 131 -7.53 4.25 -6.93
N LYS A 132 -8.05 4.18 -5.70
CA LYS A 132 -8.33 5.39 -4.89
C LYS A 132 -7.03 6.03 -4.42
N LYS A 133 -6.48 6.97 -5.20
CA LYS A 133 -5.32 7.78 -4.78
C LYS A 133 -5.70 8.95 -3.90
N CYS A 134 -6.89 9.51 -4.06
CA CYS A 134 -7.45 10.48 -3.12
C CYS A 134 -8.11 9.73 -1.96
N TYR A 135 -7.51 9.84 -0.78
CA TYR A 135 -8.02 9.25 0.47
C TYR A 135 -9.19 10.07 1.02
N ASN A 136 -9.87 9.53 2.05
CA ASN A 136 -10.90 10.24 2.82
C ASN A 136 -12.00 10.88 1.96
N GLN A 137 -12.47 10.15 0.93
CA GLN A 137 -13.52 10.59 -0.01
C GLN A 137 -13.16 11.85 -0.81
N GLY A 138 -11.87 12.15 -0.97
CA GLY A 138 -11.40 13.19 -1.88
C GLY A 138 -11.78 12.89 -3.34
N ILE A 139 -12.09 13.93 -4.10
CA ILE A 139 -12.46 13.85 -5.52
C ILE A 139 -11.17 13.95 -6.36
N CYS A 140 -10.92 12.97 -7.22
CA CYS A 140 -9.77 13.00 -8.13
C CYS A 140 -10.13 13.83 -9.36
N VAL A 141 -9.32 14.85 -9.65
CA VAL A 141 -9.48 15.69 -10.83
C VAL A 141 -8.26 15.54 -11.73
N GLU A 142 -8.52 15.15 -12.96
CA GLU A 142 -7.50 14.98 -13.99
C GLU A 142 -7.01 16.35 -14.50
N ASP A 143 -5.74 16.41 -14.89
CA ASP A 143 -5.18 17.59 -15.55
C ASP A 143 -5.45 17.50 -17.06
N GLU A 144 -6.09 18.53 -17.63
CA GLU A 144 -6.46 18.57 -19.05
C GLU A 144 -5.24 18.56 -20.00
N SER A 145 -4.06 18.98 -19.50
CA SER A 145 -2.84 19.09 -20.30
C SER A 145 -1.95 17.84 -20.28
N ASP A 146 -2.07 17.00 -19.24
CA ASP A 146 -1.26 15.79 -19.08
C ASP A 146 -2.04 14.72 -18.30
N ALA A 147 -2.49 13.66 -19.00
CA ALA A 147 -3.22 12.53 -18.41
C ALA A 147 -2.43 11.75 -17.34
N ARG A 148 -1.14 12.07 -17.14
CA ARG A 148 -0.29 11.56 -16.04
C ARG A 148 -0.38 12.38 -14.76
N LYS A 149 -0.95 13.59 -14.81
CA LYS A 149 -1.10 14.47 -13.66
C LYS A 149 -2.54 14.44 -13.16
N TYR A 150 -2.66 14.51 -11.83
CA TYR A 150 -3.93 14.68 -11.15
C TYR A 150 -3.73 15.60 -9.95
N ARG A 151 -4.85 16.11 -9.47
CA ARG A 151 -4.96 16.72 -8.14
C ARG A 151 -6.14 16.09 -7.40
N CYS A 152 -6.07 16.09 -6.08
CA CYS A 152 -7.19 15.72 -5.24
C CYS A 152 -7.87 16.97 -4.69
N GLU A 153 -9.19 17.05 -4.84
CA GLU A 153 -10.02 18.01 -4.12
C GLU A 153 -10.49 17.36 -2.82
N CYS A 154 -9.94 17.82 -1.70
CA CYS A 154 -10.15 17.22 -0.40
C CYS A 154 -11.47 17.63 0.23
N GLN A 155 -12.10 16.67 0.93
CA GLN A 155 -13.26 16.95 1.77
C GLN A 155 -12.87 17.86 2.95
N PRO A 156 -13.80 18.65 3.50
CA PRO A 156 -13.54 19.50 4.67
C PRO A 156 -12.91 18.72 5.83
N GLY A 157 -11.83 19.26 6.41
CA GLY A 157 -11.09 18.63 7.51
C GLY A 157 -9.99 17.66 7.08
N PHE A 158 -9.70 17.56 5.78
CA PHE A 158 -8.58 16.80 5.23
C PHE A 158 -7.72 17.64 4.30
N SER A 159 -6.42 17.36 4.29
CA SER A 159 -5.41 18.05 3.48
C SER A 159 -4.30 17.08 3.05
N GLY A 160 -3.28 17.60 2.36
CA GLY A 160 -2.22 16.80 1.73
C GLY A 160 -2.49 16.56 0.25
N ASN A 161 -1.47 16.10 -0.48
CA ASN A 161 -1.56 15.95 -1.94
C ASN A 161 -2.59 14.90 -2.37
N ASN A 162 -2.87 13.95 -1.48
CA ASN A 162 -3.80 12.85 -1.68
C ASN A 162 -4.92 12.85 -0.63
N CYS A 163 -5.15 13.97 0.09
CA CYS A 163 -6.13 14.06 1.18
C CYS A 163 -5.89 13.06 2.32
N GLU A 164 -4.64 12.64 2.52
CA GLU A 164 -4.23 11.65 3.51
C GLU A 164 -4.11 12.23 4.93
N LEU A 165 -3.93 13.55 5.03
CA LEU A 165 -3.74 14.22 6.31
C LEU A 165 -5.10 14.67 6.83
N LYS A 166 -5.46 14.23 8.04
CA LYS A 166 -6.53 14.89 8.78
C LYS A 166 -5.99 16.25 9.22
N GLU A 167 -6.72 17.32 8.91
CA GLU A 167 -6.34 18.64 9.40
C GLU A 167 -6.40 18.64 10.93
N ASP A 168 -5.30 19.06 11.55
CA ASP A 168 -5.26 19.36 12.98
C ASP A 168 -5.27 20.88 13.14
N LYS A 169 -6.44 21.43 13.47
CA LYS A 169 -6.63 22.88 13.68
C LYS A 169 -5.81 23.42 14.85
N CYS A 170 -5.29 22.54 15.70
CA CYS A 170 -4.43 22.88 16.83
C CYS A 170 -2.94 22.73 16.55
N ARG A 171 -2.52 22.34 15.33
CA ARG A 171 -1.12 22.10 14.99
C ARG A 171 -0.19 23.29 15.30
N GLU A 172 -0.64 24.50 15.00
CA GLU A 172 0.09 25.75 15.30
C GLU A 172 -0.36 26.40 16.62
N ASN A 173 -1.26 25.75 17.35
CA ASN A 173 -1.94 26.26 18.54
C ASN A 173 -2.44 27.71 18.39
N PRO A 174 -3.62 27.93 17.76
CA PRO A 174 -4.19 29.28 17.60
C PRO A 174 -4.63 29.93 18.92
N CYS A 175 -4.67 29.18 20.03
CA CYS A 175 -5.06 29.68 21.34
C CYS A 175 -3.97 30.56 21.96
N ARG A 176 -4.35 31.74 22.45
CA ARG A 176 -3.47 32.72 23.10
C ARG A 176 -3.31 32.42 24.59
N ASN A 177 -2.39 33.14 25.22
CA ASN A 177 -2.17 33.12 26.67
C ASN A 177 -1.96 31.71 27.26
N ARG A 178 -1.25 30.84 26.52
CA ARG A 178 -0.95 29.44 26.92
C ARG A 178 -2.20 28.58 27.15
N ALA A 179 -3.33 28.95 26.57
CA ALA A 179 -4.52 28.13 26.57
C ALA A 179 -4.30 26.83 25.78
N LYS A 180 -5.05 25.79 26.13
CA LYS A 180 -4.96 24.47 25.50
C LYS A 180 -5.96 24.37 24.36
N CYS A 181 -5.48 23.93 23.20
CA CYS A 181 -6.30 23.78 22.01
C CYS A 181 -6.85 22.36 21.88
N PHE A 182 -8.13 22.27 21.55
CA PHE A 182 -8.84 21.04 21.22
C PHE A 182 -9.43 21.16 19.82
N ASP A 183 -8.94 20.36 18.88
CA ASP A 183 -9.55 20.24 17.56
C ASP A 183 -10.80 19.37 17.66
N LEU A 184 -11.95 19.92 17.30
CA LEU A 184 -13.26 19.28 17.32
C LEU A 184 -13.71 18.83 15.91
N GLY A 185 -12.80 18.81 14.93
CA GLY A 185 -13.07 18.40 13.55
C GLY A 185 -13.55 19.57 12.69
N THR A 186 -14.78 20.05 12.87
CA THR A 186 -15.33 21.20 12.11
C THR A 186 -14.96 22.54 12.72
N ASP A 187 -14.67 22.59 14.01
CA ASP A 187 -14.22 23.78 14.74
C ASP A 187 -13.06 23.42 15.69
N LEU A 188 -12.50 24.41 16.37
CA LEU A 188 -11.55 24.25 17.47
C LEU A 188 -12.06 24.95 18.72
N PHE A 189 -11.66 24.44 19.88
CA PHE A 189 -11.96 25.00 21.18
C PHE A 189 -10.69 25.30 21.97
N CYS A 190 -10.59 26.52 22.50
CA CYS A 190 -9.49 26.94 23.36
C CYS A 190 -9.94 26.91 24.82
N GLN A 191 -9.39 26.00 25.62
CA GLN A 191 -9.61 25.99 27.06
C GLN A 191 -8.72 27.05 27.71
N CYS A 192 -9.34 28.17 28.08
CA CYS A 192 -8.64 29.32 28.63
C CYS A 192 -8.07 29.05 30.03
N LEU A 193 -6.88 29.59 30.28
CA LEU A 193 -6.36 29.68 31.65
C LEU A 193 -7.15 30.72 32.45
N HIS A 194 -7.06 30.62 33.77
CA HIS A 194 -7.72 31.55 34.70
C HIS A 194 -7.47 33.01 34.34
N GLY A 195 -8.55 33.80 34.30
CA GLY A 195 -8.47 35.23 33.99
C GLY A 195 -8.38 35.57 32.50
N PHE A 196 -8.60 34.61 31.60
CA PHE A 196 -8.69 34.85 30.15
C PHE A 196 -10.03 34.35 29.58
N GLU A 197 -10.54 35.06 28.57
CA GLU A 197 -11.77 34.73 27.84
C GLU A 197 -11.64 35.07 26.35
N GLY A 198 -12.66 34.68 25.57
CA GLY A 198 -12.68 34.82 24.11
C GLY A 198 -12.43 33.49 23.40
N ARG A 199 -12.74 33.44 22.10
CA ARG A 199 -12.66 32.20 21.30
C ARG A 199 -11.25 31.63 21.27
N PHE A 200 -10.24 32.50 21.30
CA PHE A 200 -8.83 32.14 21.32
C PHE A 200 -8.16 32.55 22.64
N CYS A 201 -8.94 32.78 23.71
CA CYS A 201 -8.44 33.22 25.01
C CYS A 201 -7.61 34.50 24.95
N GLU A 202 -7.94 35.40 24.03
CA GLU A 202 -7.18 36.61 23.73
C GLU A 202 -7.44 37.77 24.69
N ARG A 203 -8.59 37.77 25.39
CA ARG A 203 -9.01 38.86 26.27
C ARG A 203 -8.73 38.48 27.73
N LYS A 204 -8.21 39.43 28.51
CA LYS A 204 -8.09 39.29 29.98
C LYS A 204 -9.43 39.62 30.63
N ILE A 205 -9.89 38.77 31.54
CA ILE A 205 -11.05 39.03 32.37
C ILE A 205 -10.64 40.07 33.41
N VAL A 206 -11.25 41.25 33.37
CA VAL A 206 -11.06 42.29 34.38
C VAL A 206 -12.32 42.34 35.24
N GLN A 207 -12.25 41.84 36.47
CA GLN A 207 -13.36 42.02 37.42
C GLN A 207 -13.30 43.46 37.97
N ARG A 208 -14.32 44.25 37.66
CA ARG A 208 -14.53 45.57 38.25
C ARG A 208 -15.67 45.47 39.26
N ASN A 209 -15.42 45.90 40.50
CA ASN A 209 -16.50 46.02 41.49
C ASN A 209 -17.42 47.22 41.15
N LYS A 210 -18.53 47.38 41.88
CA LYS A 210 -19.47 48.51 41.72
C LYS A 210 -18.83 49.91 41.85
N THR A 211 -17.61 50.00 42.39
CA THR A 211 -16.81 51.22 42.53
C THR A 211 -15.63 51.31 41.54
N ASN A 212 -15.60 50.47 40.50
CA ASN A 212 -14.59 50.46 39.43
C ASN A 212 -13.13 50.21 39.86
N GLN A 213 -12.93 49.64 41.06
CA GLN A 213 -11.62 49.22 41.56
C GLN A 213 -11.29 47.79 41.14
N VAL A 214 -10.01 47.56 40.83
CA VAL A 214 -9.45 46.25 40.50
C VAL A 214 -9.41 45.40 41.76
N GLN A 215 -10.28 44.39 41.86
CA GLN A 215 -10.18 43.39 42.93
C GLN A 215 -9.02 42.43 42.63
N ALA A 216 -8.33 41.97 43.68
CA ALA A 216 -7.41 40.84 43.61
C ALA A 216 -8.09 39.66 42.87
N PRO A 217 -7.34 38.81 42.14
CA PRO A 217 -7.95 37.77 41.32
C PRO A 217 -8.81 36.87 42.22
N VAL A 218 -10.13 37.00 42.08
CA VAL A 218 -11.03 35.92 42.46
C VAL A 218 -10.53 34.72 41.67
N GLU A 219 -10.28 33.61 42.35
CA GLU A 219 -10.07 32.31 41.70
C GLU A 219 -11.30 32.03 40.84
N LEU A 220 -11.29 32.55 39.61
CA LEU A 220 -12.32 32.26 38.62
C LEU A 220 -12.28 30.75 38.45
N PRO A 221 -13.40 30.04 38.64
CA PRO A 221 -13.37 28.59 38.65
C PRO A 221 -12.79 28.10 37.31
N TYR A 222 -11.75 27.27 37.39
CA TYR A 222 -11.28 26.49 36.26
C TYR A 222 -12.51 25.78 35.70
N ARG A 223 -12.88 26.04 34.44
CA ARG A 223 -13.96 25.30 33.80
C ARG A 223 -13.36 24.05 33.17
N PRO A 224 -13.66 22.85 33.71
CA PRO A 224 -13.25 21.61 33.07
C PRO A 224 -13.95 21.52 31.72
N ILE A 225 -13.22 21.08 30.69
CA ILE A 225 -13.79 21.00 29.34
C ILE A 225 -15.00 20.06 29.28
N CYS A 226 -15.03 19.02 30.14
CA CYS A 226 -16.16 18.10 30.26
C CYS A 226 -17.45 18.75 30.78
N GLU A 227 -17.35 19.86 31.51
CA GLU A 227 -18.50 20.60 32.03
C GLU A 227 -18.93 21.71 31.07
N GLU A 228 -17.97 22.27 30.34
CA GLU A 228 -18.19 23.34 29.37
C GLU A 228 -18.80 22.82 28.06
N ILE A 229 -18.42 21.61 27.64
CA ILE A 229 -18.94 20.95 26.43
C ILE A 229 -19.48 19.57 26.82
N LYS A 230 -20.79 19.51 27.14
CA LYS A 230 -21.46 18.28 27.62
C LYS A 230 -21.35 17.09 26.66
N ASP A 231 -21.38 17.34 25.36
CA ASP A 231 -21.39 16.28 24.33
C ASP A 231 -20.07 16.17 23.56
N ILE A 232 -18.95 16.61 24.17
CA ILE A 232 -17.64 16.53 23.53
C ILE A 232 -17.23 15.09 23.19
N CYS A 233 -17.68 14.11 23.98
CA CYS A 233 -17.53 12.70 23.68
C CYS A 233 -18.79 12.21 22.98
N ASN A 234 -18.75 12.13 21.65
CA ASN A 234 -19.87 11.74 20.81
C ASN A 234 -20.39 10.34 21.18
N ASN A 235 -21.61 10.03 20.71
CA ASN A 235 -22.22 8.71 20.84
C ASN A 235 -22.35 8.23 22.30
N GLY A 236 -22.53 9.18 23.23
CA GLY A 236 -22.71 8.92 24.65
C GLY A 236 -21.43 8.41 25.35
N GLY A 237 -20.25 8.76 24.84
CA GLY A 237 -18.99 8.49 25.51
C GLY A 237 -18.88 9.25 26.85
N LYS A 238 -18.17 8.67 27.83
CA LYS A 238 -17.94 9.34 29.12
C LYS A 238 -16.70 10.22 29.04
N CYS A 239 -16.87 11.50 29.34
CA CYS A 239 -15.79 12.48 29.40
C CYS A 239 -15.00 12.36 30.71
N LEU A 240 -13.67 12.25 30.61
CA LEU A 240 -12.76 12.28 31.75
C LEU A 240 -11.78 13.46 31.62
N GLN A 241 -11.75 14.32 32.65
CA GLN A 241 -10.74 15.36 32.79
C GLN A 241 -9.52 14.79 33.51
N LEU A 242 -8.38 14.78 32.82
CA LEU A 242 -7.08 14.37 33.35
C LEU A 242 -6.28 15.58 33.87
N PRO A 243 -5.30 15.37 34.77
CA PRO A 243 -4.40 16.42 35.24
C PRO A 243 -3.69 17.14 34.08
N GLY A 244 -3.39 18.43 34.22
CA GLY A 244 -2.71 19.21 33.17
C GLY A 244 -3.61 19.54 31.97
N GLN A 245 -4.92 19.70 32.21
CA GLN A 245 -5.93 20.04 31.19
C GLN A 245 -6.06 18.96 30.09
N GLU A 246 -5.65 17.72 30.34
CA GLU A 246 -5.85 16.64 29.36
C GLU A 246 -7.29 16.13 29.39
N LEU A 247 -7.79 15.71 28.24
CA LEU A 247 -9.14 15.17 28.05
C LEU A 247 -9.02 13.76 27.50
N GLN A 248 -9.82 12.84 28.05
CA GLN A 248 -9.98 11.50 27.53
C GLN A 248 -11.46 11.13 27.42
N CYS A 249 -11.90 10.70 26.24
CA CYS A 249 -13.23 10.14 26.04
C CYS A 249 -13.18 8.61 26.17
N LEU A 250 -13.99 8.08 27.07
CA LEU A 250 -14.27 6.64 27.14
C LEU A 250 -15.45 6.32 26.23
N CYS A 251 -15.16 5.74 25.07
CA CYS A 251 -16.18 5.43 24.08
C CYS A 251 -17.00 4.21 24.46
N LYS A 252 -18.30 4.27 24.13
CA LYS A 252 -19.17 3.10 24.21
C LYS A 252 -18.73 2.03 23.19
N PRO A 253 -19.05 0.75 23.45
CA PRO A 253 -19.10 -0.31 22.45
C PRO A 253 -19.64 0.16 21.10
N GLY A 254 -18.96 -0.22 20.02
CA GLY A 254 -19.30 0.22 18.65
C GLY A 254 -18.67 1.55 18.21
N PHE A 255 -17.97 2.28 19.09
CA PHE A 255 -17.41 3.60 18.77
C PHE A 255 -15.92 3.72 19.10
N GLY A 256 -15.22 4.59 18.37
CA GLY A 256 -13.80 4.88 18.52
C GLY A 256 -13.45 6.31 18.10
N GLY A 257 -12.16 6.66 18.14
CA GLY A 257 -11.69 8.02 17.90
C GLY A 257 -11.43 8.81 19.18
N LYS A 258 -10.86 10.00 19.04
CA LYS A 258 -10.47 10.86 20.18
C LYS A 258 -11.70 11.34 20.96
N PHE A 259 -12.81 11.51 20.25
CA PHE A 259 -14.08 12.02 20.75
C PHE A 259 -15.22 11.03 20.48
N CYS A 260 -14.90 9.74 20.30
CA CYS A 260 -15.89 8.69 20.03
C CYS A 260 -16.74 8.93 18.77
N GLU A 261 -16.18 9.68 17.82
CA GLU A 261 -16.85 10.11 16.59
C GLU A 261 -16.89 9.03 15.50
N GLN A 262 -16.06 8.00 15.62
CA GLN A 262 -15.88 6.98 14.60
C GLN A 262 -16.75 5.77 14.94
N GLN A 263 -17.53 5.28 13.97
CA GLN A 263 -18.12 3.95 14.09
C GLN A 263 -17.01 2.91 13.97
N LYS A 264 -16.95 2.00 14.94
CA LYS A 264 -15.96 0.94 15.00
C LYS A 264 -16.67 -0.40 14.96
N ASN A 265 -16.48 -1.12 13.86
CA ASN A 265 -16.90 -2.51 13.77
C ASN A 265 -15.82 -3.42 14.38
N PHE A 266 -16.03 -3.84 15.61
CA PHE A 266 -15.09 -4.72 16.33
C PHE A 266 -14.93 -6.10 15.66
N CYS A 267 -15.87 -6.52 14.81
CA CYS A 267 -15.85 -7.79 14.11
C CYS A 267 -15.35 -7.71 12.66
N GLU A 268 -14.98 -6.53 12.15
CA GLU A 268 -14.58 -6.35 10.74
C GLU A 268 -13.42 -7.25 10.31
N GLN A 269 -12.47 -7.50 11.21
CA GLN A 269 -11.34 -8.40 10.99
C GLN A 269 -11.46 -9.74 11.72
N ASN A 270 -12.64 -10.05 12.27
CA ASN A 270 -12.92 -11.16 13.18
C ASN A 270 -11.80 -11.42 14.22
N PRO A 271 -11.84 -10.77 15.40
CA PRO A 271 -10.83 -10.93 16.44
C PRO A 271 -10.77 -12.33 17.07
N CYS A 272 -11.75 -13.20 16.81
CA CYS A 272 -11.89 -14.50 17.46
C CYS A 272 -10.96 -15.54 16.83
N GLN A 273 -10.06 -16.10 17.63
CA GLN A 273 -9.11 -17.11 17.20
C GLN A 273 -9.76 -18.49 17.10
N ASN A 274 -9.03 -19.45 16.51
CA ASN A 274 -9.42 -20.87 16.43
C ASN A 274 -10.82 -21.10 15.87
N ARG A 275 -11.18 -20.32 14.84
CA ARG A 275 -12.50 -20.36 14.16
C ARG A 275 -13.67 -19.96 15.08
N GLY A 276 -13.40 -19.16 16.11
CA GLY A 276 -14.46 -18.51 16.89
C GLY A 276 -15.27 -17.53 16.03
N THR A 277 -16.54 -17.37 16.39
CA THR A 277 -17.45 -16.42 15.73
C THR A 277 -17.51 -15.14 16.55
N CYS A 278 -17.23 -13.99 15.92
CA CYS A 278 -17.38 -12.69 16.56
C CYS A 278 -18.84 -12.26 16.53
N GLU A 279 -19.34 -11.84 17.68
CA GLU A 279 -20.69 -11.30 17.85
C GLU A 279 -20.60 -9.93 18.51
N PHE A 280 -21.46 -9.02 18.05
CA PHE A 280 -21.55 -7.70 18.66
C PHE A 280 -22.13 -7.83 20.07
N ASP A 281 -21.50 -7.16 21.03
CA ASP A 281 -21.96 -7.07 22.40
C ASP A 281 -22.13 -5.60 22.77
N SER A 282 -23.32 -5.22 23.23
CA SER A 282 -23.67 -3.83 23.54
C SER A 282 -22.99 -3.27 24.79
N GLU A 283 -22.49 -4.13 25.69
CA GLU A 283 -21.83 -3.73 26.94
C GLU A 283 -20.31 -3.87 26.87
N GLU A 284 -19.83 -4.93 26.22
CA GLU A 284 -18.42 -5.34 26.19
C GLU A 284 -17.75 -5.09 24.83
N GLY A 285 -18.47 -4.53 23.84
CA GLY A 285 -17.96 -4.23 22.50
C GLY A 285 -18.17 -5.37 21.50
N PHE A 286 -17.62 -6.53 21.86
CA PHE A 286 -17.77 -7.77 21.11
C PHE A 286 -17.56 -8.96 22.04
N GLN A 287 -18.17 -10.08 21.69
CA GLN A 287 -17.91 -11.38 22.30
C GLN A 287 -17.47 -12.38 21.24
N CYS A 288 -16.63 -13.33 21.63
CA CYS A 288 -16.28 -14.46 20.78
C CYS A 288 -17.02 -15.72 21.22
N ARG A 289 -17.85 -16.27 20.33
CA ARG A 289 -18.41 -17.61 20.48
C ARG A 289 -17.36 -18.63 20.05
N CYS A 290 -16.76 -19.31 21.01
CA CYS A 290 -15.71 -20.28 20.74
C CYS A 290 -16.28 -21.62 20.26
N VAL A 291 -15.60 -22.25 19.30
CA VAL A 291 -15.92 -23.61 18.85
C VAL A 291 -15.23 -24.64 19.73
N SER A 292 -15.89 -25.76 20.02
CA SER A 292 -15.38 -26.82 20.92
C SER A 292 -15.06 -26.30 22.34
N ASN A 293 -14.17 -26.99 23.08
CA ASN A 293 -13.77 -26.62 24.45
C ASN A 293 -12.74 -25.47 24.51
N TRP A 294 -12.60 -24.65 23.46
CA TRP A 294 -11.74 -23.47 23.49
C TRP A 294 -12.37 -22.39 24.37
N THR A 295 -11.55 -21.70 25.15
CA THR A 295 -12.01 -20.68 26.10
C THR A 295 -11.23 -19.37 25.94
N GLY A 296 -11.57 -18.38 26.76
CA GLY A 296 -10.97 -17.05 26.71
C GLY A 296 -11.75 -16.09 25.83
N ARG A 297 -11.67 -14.79 26.13
CA ARG A 297 -12.40 -13.71 25.40
C ARG A 297 -12.16 -13.69 23.88
N TRP A 298 -11.02 -14.24 23.45
CA TRP A 298 -10.60 -14.30 22.04
C TRP A 298 -10.53 -15.73 21.50
N CYS A 299 -11.05 -16.73 22.22
CA CYS A 299 -10.95 -18.15 21.88
C CYS A 299 -9.51 -18.67 21.68
N HIS A 300 -8.54 -18.08 22.40
CA HIS A 300 -7.12 -18.44 22.29
C HIS A 300 -6.69 -19.52 23.29
N ILE A 301 -7.50 -19.82 24.31
CA ILE A 301 -7.15 -20.77 25.37
C ILE A 301 -7.56 -22.17 24.92
N SER A 302 -6.59 -23.09 24.89
CA SER A 302 -6.83 -24.43 24.39
C SER A 302 -7.62 -25.30 25.37
N PRO A 303 -8.40 -26.28 24.87
CA PRO A 303 -9.03 -27.31 25.70
C PRO A 303 -8.03 -28.06 26.62
N PHE A 304 -6.79 -28.24 26.17
CA PHE A 304 -5.74 -28.96 26.88
C PHE A 304 -5.20 -28.16 28.08
N GLU A 305 -4.98 -26.85 27.94
CA GLU A 305 -4.61 -25.97 29.06
C GLU A 305 -5.71 -25.92 30.14
N ASN A 306 -6.96 -25.89 29.72
CA ASN A 306 -8.12 -25.93 30.62
C ASN A 306 -8.19 -27.29 31.36
N GLN A 307 -7.84 -28.39 30.70
CA GLN A 307 -7.76 -29.73 31.30
C GLN A 307 -6.58 -29.87 32.29
N GLU A 308 -5.43 -29.23 32.03
CA GLU A 308 -4.29 -29.15 32.95
C GLU A 308 -4.62 -28.34 34.22
N LEU A 309 -5.38 -27.24 34.11
CA LEU A 309 -5.88 -26.46 35.25
C LEU A 309 -6.96 -27.21 36.05
N LYS A 310 -7.81 -28.01 35.38
CA LYS A 310 -8.74 -28.94 36.06
C LYS A 310 -8.03 -30.08 36.80
N LYS A 311 -6.83 -30.49 36.36
CA LYS A 311 -6.00 -31.52 37.02
C LYS A 311 -5.18 -30.97 38.20
N LYS A 312 -4.82 -29.69 38.21
CA LYS A 312 -4.01 -29.08 39.28
C LYS A 312 -4.90 -28.40 40.32
N ARG A 313 -4.99 -29.01 41.51
CA ARG A 313 -5.75 -28.48 42.65
C ARG A 313 -5.11 -27.19 43.18
N CYS A 314 -5.91 -26.14 43.34
CA CYS A 314 -5.52 -24.97 44.11
C CYS A 314 -5.21 -25.42 45.56
N LEU A 315 -3.97 -25.25 45.99
CA LEU A 315 -3.51 -25.68 47.31
C LEU A 315 -4.05 -24.73 48.40
N ASN A 316 -3.92 -25.13 49.67
CA ASN A 316 -4.22 -24.27 50.82
C ASN A 316 -5.60 -23.58 50.80
N LYS A 317 -6.63 -24.34 50.40
CA LYS A 317 -8.04 -23.87 50.31
C LYS A 317 -8.26 -22.75 49.28
N GLY A 318 -7.36 -22.59 48.32
CA GLY A 318 -7.65 -21.79 47.13
C GLY A 318 -8.79 -22.39 46.32
N VAL A 319 -9.59 -21.54 45.67
CA VAL A 319 -10.69 -21.95 44.80
C VAL A 319 -10.38 -21.53 43.37
N THR A 320 -10.70 -22.37 42.40
CA THR A 320 -10.49 -22.02 41.00
C THR A 320 -11.54 -20.98 40.57
N LYS A 321 -11.09 -19.85 40.01
CA LYS A 321 -11.93 -18.77 39.48
C LYS A 321 -11.50 -18.40 38.08
N LEU A 322 -12.39 -17.75 37.33
CA LEU A 322 -12.07 -17.14 36.05
C LEU A 322 -11.58 -15.70 36.25
N ASP A 323 -10.54 -15.29 35.52
CA ASP A 323 -10.14 -13.88 35.40
C ASP A 323 -11.03 -13.14 34.37
N TYR A 324 -10.83 -11.83 34.22
CA TYR A 324 -11.55 -10.98 33.25
C TYR A 324 -11.26 -11.34 31.77
N LEU A 325 -10.30 -12.23 31.51
CA LEU A 325 -9.98 -12.77 30.20
C LEU A 325 -10.53 -14.19 30.00
N ASN A 326 -11.34 -14.70 30.94
CA ASN A 326 -11.86 -16.07 30.98
C ASN A 326 -10.78 -17.16 31.07
N ARG A 327 -9.68 -16.89 31.78
CA ARG A 327 -8.65 -17.87 32.15
C ARG A 327 -8.90 -18.43 33.54
N LEU A 328 -8.80 -19.75 33.71
CA LEU A 328 -8.81 -20.34 35.05
C LEU A 328 -7.54 -19.97 35.81
N HIS A 329 -7.71 -19.43 37.01
CA HIS A 329 -6.64 -19.20 37.98
C HIS A 329 -7.10 -19.62 39.38
N CYS A 330 -6.15 -19.79 40.32
CA CYS A 330 -6.48 -20.05 41.71
C CYS A 330 -6.67 -18.75 42.48
N ALA A 331 -7.88 -18.50 42.97
CA ALA A 331 -8.14 -17.47 43.97
C ALA A 331 -7.75 -18.02 45.35
N CYS A 332 -6.67 -17.50 45.91
CA CYS A 332 -6.12 -17.95 47.18
C CYS A 332 -6.85 -17.33 48.38
N LYS A 333 -6.88 -18.04 49.50
CA LYS A 333 -7.35 -17.50 50.78
C LYS A 333 -6.30 -16.54 51.34
N ASP A 334 -6.74 -15.55 52.13
CA ASP A 334 -5.86 -14.63 52.85
C ASP A 334 -4.71 -15.40 53.51
N ASP A 335 -3.49 -14.89 53.31
CA ASP A 335 -2.20 -15.49 53.70
C ASP A 335 -1.60 -16.55 52.73
N TRP A 336 -2.18 -16.78 51.55
CA TRP A 336 -1.61 -17.63 50.49
C TRP A 336 -1.56 -16.96 49.12
N GLY A 337 -0.52 -17.26 48.33
CA GLY A 337 -0.24 -16.68 47.01
C GLY A 337 0.40 -17.66 46.04
N GLY A 338 0.77 -17.14 44.85
CA GLY A 338 1.27 -17.93 43.73
C GLY A 338 0.14 -18.57 42.89
N SER A 339 0.45 -18.99 41.68
CA SER A 339 -0.53 -19.47 40.67
C SER A 339 -1.37 -20.70 41.09
N PHE A 340 -0.91 -21.43 42.12
CA PHE A 340 -1.60 -22.58 42.70
C PHE A 340 -1.82 -22.46 44.22
N CYS A 341 -1.70 -21.25 44.79
CA CYS A 341 -1.81 -21.01 46.23
C CYS A 341 -0.80 -21.81 47.08
N HIS A 342 0.42 -21.98 46.57
CA HIS A 342 1.46 -22.81 47.19
C HIS A 342 2.43 -22.01 48.06
N THR A 343 2.44 -20.68 47.96
CA THR A 343 3.32 -19.81 48.75
C THR A 343 2.51 -19.12 49.85
N ARG A 344 3.12 -18.86 51.02
CA ARG A 344 2.49 -17.96 52.01
C ARG A 344 2.52 -16.53 51.47
N ALA A 345 1.38 -15.86 51.40
CA ALA A 345 1.31 -14.46 51.05
C ALA A 345 1.87 -13.64 52.20
N SER A 346 2.99 -12.97 51.98
CA SER A 346 3.56 -12.01 52.92
C SER A 346 2.85 -10.67 52.76
N LYS A 347 2.31 -10.12 53.86
CA LYS A 347 1.71 -8.77 53.90
C LYS A 347 2.75 -7.65 53.66
N ASP A 348 4.04 -7.98 53.73
CA ASP A 348 5.14 -7.01 53.67
C ASP A 348 5.92 -7.04 52.34
N GLN A 349 5.48 -7.79 51.33
CA GLN A 349 6.17 -7.84 50.04
C GLN A 349 5.61 -6.81 49.06
N ASN A 350 6.41 -5.77 48.78
CA ASN A 350 6.18 -4.86 47.67
C ASN A 350 6.36 -5.63 46.35
N TYR A 351 5.26 -6.15 45.79
CA TYR A 351 5.25 -6.98 44.58
C TYR A 351 5.95 -6.31 43.38
N CYS A 352 5.99 -4.99 43.34
CA CYS A 352 6.66 -4.23 42.29
C CYS A 352 8.20 -4.22 42.40
N GLN A 353 8.78 -4.69 43.51
CA GLN A 353 10.23 -4.91 43.61
C GLN A 353 10.68 -6.22 42.96
N GLN A 354 9.79 -7.22 42.85
CA GLN A 354 10.08 -8.50 42.16
C GLN A 354 9.73 -8.48 40.67
N ILE A 355 8.92 -7.52 40.23
CA ILE A 355 8.47 -7.38 38.85
C ILE A 355 9.17 -6.18 38.21
N SER A 356 10.25 -6.46 37.46
CA SER A 356 10.91 -5.45 36.64
C SER A 356 10.13 -5.22 35.34
N CYS A 357 9.19 -4.28 35.34
CA CYS A 357 8.51 -3.82 34.13
C CYS A 357 9.52 -3.18 33.16
N LYS A 358 9.43 -3.53 31.88
CA LYS A 358 10.33 -3.08 30.81
C LYS A 358 9.71 -1.94 30.02
N ASN A 359 10.53 -1.26 29.22
CA ASN A 359 10.10 -0.22 28.27
C ASN A 359 9.30 0.95 28.89
N GLY A 360 9.66 1.33 30.12
CA GLY A 360 9.05 2.47 30.82
C GLY A 360 7.63 2.23 31.32
N ALA A 361 7.21 0.96 31.42
CA ALA A 361 5.95 0.56 32.02
C ALA A 361 5.95 0.75 33.55
N VAL A 362 4.78 1.06 34.11
CA VAL A 362 4.60 1.32 35.54
C VAL A 362 3.98 0.09 36.19
N CYS A 363 4.61 -0.43 37.24
CA CYS A 363 4.01 -1.50 38.03
C CYS A 363 2.90 -0.93 38.91
N LEU A 364 1.70 -1.50 38.82
CA LEU A 364 0.56 -1.20 39.67
C LEU A 364 0.38 -2.36 40.65
N ALA A 365 0.28 -2.07 41.94
CA ALA A 365 -0.12 -3.06 42.93
C ALA A 365 -1.63 -3.29 42.82
N VAL A 366 -2.05 -4.54 42.57
CA VAL A 366 -3.47 -4.90 42.48
C VAL A 366 -3.75 -5.90 43.60
N ASP A 367 -4.15 -5.36 44.76
CA ASP A 367 -4.49 -6.09 45.99
C ASP A 367 -3.39 -7.06 46.51
N VAL A 368 -3.74 -7.87 47.53
CA VAL A 368 -2.88 -8.90 48.18
C VAL A 368 -2.39 -10.01 47.24
N VAL A 369 -2.64 -9.89 45.93
CA VAL A 369 -2.51 -10.97 44.94
C VAL A 369 -1.35 -10.73 43.95
N GLY A 370 -0.85 -9.51 43.80
CA GLY A 370 0.38 -9.26 43.03
C GLY A 370 0.45 -7.90 42.32
N GLY A 371 1.59 -7.62 41.70
CA GLY A 371 1.81 -6.43 40.86
C GLY A 371 1.58 -6.71 39.38
N VAL A 372 0.94 -5.78 38.65
CA VAL A 372 0.71 -5.86 37.20
C VAL A 372 1.43 -4.70 36.51
N CYS A 373 2.15 -4.97 35.42
CA CYS A 373 2.78 -3.92 34.63
C CYS A 373 1.77 -3.25 33.69
N ASN A 374 1.53 -1.96 33.89
CA ASN A 374 0.78 -1.12 32.97
C ASN A 374 1.68 -0.70 31.80
N CYS A 375 1.46 -1.28 30.63
CA CYS A 375 2.30 -1.06 29.46
C CYS A 375 2.00 0.26 28.75
N ARG A 376 3.06 0.93 28.26
CA ARG A 376 2.91 2.07 27.35
C ARG A 376 2.28 1.61 26.02
N PRO A 377 1.54 2.49 25.32
CA PRO A 377 1.00 2.18 24.00
C PRO A 377 2.08 1.62 23.07
N GLY A 378 1.78 0.50 22.43
CA GLY A 378 2.74 -0.20 21.58
C GLY A 378 3.72 -1.10 22.33
N TYR A 379 3.45 -1.48 23.58
CA TYR A 379 4.18 -2.55 24.28
C TYR A 379 3.21 -3.54 24.94
N PHE A 380 3.60 -4.81 24.99
CA PHE A 380 2.77 -5.92 25.46
C PHE A 380 3.60 -6.94 26.26
N GLY A 381 2.93 -7.94 26.84
CA GLY A 381 3.54 -8.97 27.69
C GLY A 381 3.36 -8.67 29.18
N THR A 382 3.59 -9.68 30.02
CA THR A 382 3.35 -9.57 31.47
C THR A 382 4.29 -8.60 32.18
N ARG A 383 5.42 -8.26 31.55
CA ARG A 383 6.39 -7.25 31.99
C ARG A 383 6.58 -6.13 30.94
N CYS A 384 5.69 -6.01 29.97
CA CYS A 384 5.79 -5.02 28.87
C CYS A 384 7.09 -5.12 28.05
N GLU A 385 7.64 -6.33 27.97
CA GLU A 385 8.90 -6.65 27.30
C GLU A 385 8.77 -6.71 25.78
N ILE A 386 7.55 -6.84 25.24
CA ILE A 386 7.29 -7.01 23.81
C ILE A 386 6.97 -5.66 23.19
N LYS A 387 7.75 -5.25 22.18
CA LYS A 387 7.49 -4.01 21.41
C LYS A 387 6.57 -4.29 20.23
N SER A 388 5.53 -3.47 20.09
CA SER A 388 4.64 -3.42 18.94
C SER A 388 5.38 -2.81 17.76
N ASN A 389 5.96 -3.63 16.89
CA ASN A 389 6.39 -3.19 15.56
C ASN A 389 5.23 -3.35 14.59
N SER A 390 4.93 -2.28 13.84
CA SER A 390 3.82 -2.13 12.91
C SER A 390 3.73 -3.12 11.74
N CYS A 391 4.48 -4.23 11.72
CA CYS A 391 4.30 -5.32 10.76
C CYS A 391 4.86 -6.68 11.23
N GLN A 392 5.36 -6.83 12.46
CA GLN A 392 6.04 -8.08 12.88
C GLN A 392 5.52 -8.68 14.20
N ASN A 393 4.73 -7.95 14.99
CA ASN A 393 4.11 -8.46 16.21
C ASN A 393 2.59 -8.29 16.22
N HIS A 394 1.96 -8.41 15.03
CA HIS A 394 0.56 -8.82 14.98
C HIS A 394 0.50 -10.32 15.35
N PRO A 395 -0.61 -10.85 15.91
CA PRO A 395 -0.75 -12.25 16.36
C PRO A 395 -0.50 -13.34 15.30
N TRP A 396 -0.17 -12.94 14.07
CA TRP A 396 -0.05 -13.77 12.88
C TRP A 396 1.38 -14.29 12.64
N TYR A 397 2.41 -13.77 13.31
CA TYR A 397 3.80 -14.18 13.00
C TYR A 397 4.20 -15.55 13.58
N ALA A 398 3.49 -16.06 14.59
CA ALA A 398 3.75 -17.38 15.15
C ALA A 398 3.32 -18.55 14.24
N SER A 399 2.58 -18.27 13.15
CA SER A 399 2.06 -19.30 12.24
C SER A 399 2.90 -19.52 10.96
N ILE A 400 3.90 -18.68 10.68
CA ILE A 400 4.72 -18.79 9.46
C ILE A 400 6.02 -19.58 9.67
N ILE A 401 6.57 -19.65 10.90
CA ILE A 401 7.79 -20.43 11.16
C ILE A 401 7.52 -21.95 11.10
N SER A 402 6.27 -22.39 11.26
CA SER A 402 5.91 -23.81 11.11
C SER A 402 5.78 -24.26 9.64
N ILE A 403 5.75 -23.34 8.67
CA ILE A 403 5.64 -23.67 7.24
C ILE A 403 7.01 -23.64 6.53
N ILE A 404 7.97 -22.85 7.00
CA ILE A 404 9.31 -22.77 6.37
C ILE A 404 10.22 -23.96 6.75
N MET A 405 9.84 -24.79 7.73
CA MET A 405 10.56 -26.05 8.02
C MET A 405 10.14 -27.25 7.16
N PHE A 406 9.15 -27.14 6.27
CA PHE A 406 8.64 -28.29 5.49
C PHE A 406 8.96 -28.28 3.99
N LEU A 407 9.71 -27.31 3.48
CA LEU A 407 10.15 -27.32 2.08
C LEU A 407 11.67 -27.10 1.99
N LYS A 408 12.42 -28.18 2.25
CA LYS A 408 13.70 -28.40 1.55
C LYS A 408 13.46 -29.38 0.40
N PRO A 409 13.64 -28.96 -0.86
CA PRO A 409 14.34 -29.76 -1.84
C PRO A 409 15.84 -29.49 -1.68
N SER A 410 16.59 -30.57 -1.66
CA SER A 410 18.04 -30.66 -1.74
C SER A 410 18.65 -29.79 -2.83
N SER A 411 19.63 -28.97 -2.44
CA SER A 411 20.65 -28.22 -3.19
C SER A 411 20.62 -26.74 -2.81
N TRP A 412 21.77 -26.07 -2.86
CA TRP A 412 22.08 -24.70 -2.38
C TRP A 412 22.77 -24.64 -1.01
N GLN A 413 24.09 -24.76 -1.06
CA GLN A 413 25.03 -24.28 -0.05
C GLN A 413 24.91 -22.75 0.06
N MET A 414 24.67 -22.23 1.26
CA MET A 414 24.91 -20.82 1.57
C MET A 414 26.40 -20.58 1.88
N PRO A 415 27.06 -19.60 1.25
CA PRO A 415 28.34 -19.10 1.74
C PRO A 415 28.13 -18.19 2.95
N ARG A 416 29.02 -18.29 3.94
CA ARG A 416 29.11 -17.41 5.10
C ARG A 416 29.63 -16.03 4.68
N ASN A 417 29.17 -15.00 5.42
CA ASN A 417 29.63 -13.60 5.45
C ASN A 417 29.14 -12.68 4.32
N ARG A 418 28.24 -11.75 4.68
CA ARG A 418 28.46 -10.30 4.50
C ARG A 418 27.39 -9.48 5.25
N GLU A 419 27.90 -8.51 6.01
CA GLU A 419 27.18 -7.44 6.69
C GLU A 419 26.42 -6.57 5.68
N TRP A 420 25.23 -6.10 6.04
CA TRP A 420 24.58 -4.98 5.36
C TRP A 420 24.49 -3.81 6.33
N ALA A 421 25.31 -2.79 6.04
CA ALA A 421 25.40 -1.53 6.75
C ALA A 421 24.12 -0.71 6.61
N PHE A 422 23.58 -0.22 7.73
CA PHE A 422 22.65 0.90 7.76
C PHE A 422 23.44 2.18 8.00
N VAL A 423 23.40 3.08 7.02
CA VAL A 423 23.92 4.45 7.10
C VAL A 423 23.13 5.20 8.16
N GLN A 424 23.82 5.60 9.23
CA GLN A 424 23.37 6.59 10.20
C GLN A 424 23.36 7.98 9.55
N MET A 425 22.24 8.71 9.66
CA MET A 425 22.27 10.16 9.70
C MET A 425 21.66 10.67 11.02
N SER A 426 22.59 10.84 11.95
CA SER A 426 22.66 11.71 13.12
C SER A 426 21.73 12.93 13.13
N ARG A 427 21.00 13.08 14.25
CA ARG A 427 20.64 14.39 14.82
C ARG A 427 21.90 15.10 15.34
N ARG A 428 22.14 16.35 14.92
CA ARG A 428 22.87 17.35 15.71
C ARG A 428 22.22 18.74 15.55
N ASN A 429 22.07 19.38 16.71
CA ASN A 429 21.60 20.74 17.05
C ASN A 429 20.13 21.07 16.80
#